data_AF-A0A8E2J8Z8-F1
#
_entry.id   AF-A0A8E2J8Z8-F1
#
_cell.length_a   1.000
_cell.length_b   1.000
_cell.length_c   1.000
_cell.angle_alpha   90.00
_cell.angle_beta   90.00
_cell.angle_gamma   90.00
#
_symmetry.space_group_name_H-M   'P 1'
#
loop_
_entity.id
_entity.type
_entity.pdbx_description
1 polymer ?
#
loop_
_entity_poly.entity_id
_entity_poly.type
_entity_poly.pdbx_seq_one_letter_code
_entity_poly.pdbx_strand_id
1 'polypeptide(L)'
;MTTMKTTRIESMQEPLLAPSPTTPADHLLSARQASLPSITTFTGSIGELVNFDSMPTCASKHCVAASRPALPCPTVSTSCSASDLASATENGGCAGFGVPATCFCSLPNPLLCAWSCDWFDWMLAENWFNATCPQVAPVSFDPVPACARSCFEERVFNFGCITYQKNCFCSQPSLFGCNIDCGVNDNLTIVSWYASVCAIPTASALQVAAVQTTGSTVIPISSPWSGFAWYEIFTIVVGALSILVFLAYVSFWKDIINQHDLQRLKTARSPQRKN
;
A
#
# COMPACT_ATOMS: atom_id res chain seq x y z
N MET A 1 -40.84 -22.21 8.86
CA MET A 1 -40.97 -22.17 7.39
C MET A 1 -40.40 -20.84 6.93
N THR A 2 -39.16 -20.85 6.46
CA THR A 2 -38.40 -19.63 6.16
C THR A 2 -38.08 -19.64 4.67
N THR A 3 -38.73 -18.75 3.93
CA THR A 3 -38.67 -18.70 2.47
C THR A 3 -37.37 -18.01 2.05
N MET A 4 -36.43 -18.76 1.49
CA MET A 4 -35.23 -18.21 0.86
C MET A 4 -35.61 -17.45 -0.43
N LYS A 5 -35.21 -16.19 -0.51
CA LYS A 5 -35.43 -15.32 -1.67
C LYS A 5 -34.23 -15.44 -2.60
N THR A 6 -34.38 -16.17 -3.70
CA THR A 6 -33.38 -16.31 -4.76
C THR A 6 -33.30 -15.01 -5.57
N THR A 7 -32.19 -14.29 -5.45
CA THR A 7 -31.92 -13.11 -6.27
C THR A 7 -31.32 -13.57 -7.60
N ARG A 8 -32.08 -13.36 -8.68
CA ARG A 8 -31.69 -13.64 -10.07
C ARG A 8 -30.72 -12.56 -10.52
N ILE A 9 -29.49 -12.93 -10.85
CA ILE A 9 -28.52 -12.04 -11.50
C ILE A 9 -28.87 -12.05 -13.00
N GLU A 10 -29.46 -10.95 -13.49
CA GLU A 10 -29.62 -10.71 -14.92
C GLU A 10 -28.29 -10.23 -15.50
N SER A 11 -27.80 -11.01 -16.47
CA SER A 11 -26.67 -10.66 -17.32
C SER A 11 -27.06 -9.45 -18.18
N MET A 12 -26.42 -8.31 -17.92
CA MET A 12 -26.48 -7.17 -18.81
C MET A 12 -25.62 -7.47 -20.04
N GLN A 13 -26.30 -7.80 -21.13
CA GLN A 13 -25.71 -7.95 -22.45
C GLN A 13 -25.42 -6.56 -23.01
N GLU A 14 -24.13 -6.28 -23.19
CA GLU A 14 -23.60 -5.04 -23.77
C GLU A 14 -24.06 -4.92 -25.24
N PRO A 15 -24.74 -3.83 -25.65
CA PRO A 15 -25.11 -3.63 -27.04
C PRO A 15 -23.88 -3.25 -27.87
N LEU A 16 -23.58 -4.09 -28.87
CA LEU A 16 -22.64 -3.80 -29.96
C LEU A 16 -23.06 -2.51 -30.68
N LEU A 17 -22.44 -1.38 -30.34
CA LEU A 17 -22.52 -0.15 -31.12
C LEU A 17 -21.67 -0.28 -32.38
N ALA A 18 -22.31 -0.01 -33.51
CA ALA A 18 -21.69 0.06 -34.83
C ALA A 18 -20.59 1.14 -34.90
N PRO A 19 -19.57 0.96 -35.76
CA PRO A 19 -18.51 1.95 -35.96
C PRO A 19 -19.08 3.24 -36.58
N SER A 20 -18.93 4.35 -35.85
CA SER A 20 -19.24 5.69 -36.38
C SER A 20 -18.20 6.16 -37.40
N PRO A 21 -18.62 6.96 -38.40
CA PRO A 21 -17.78 7.39 -39.50
C PRO A 21 -16.68 8.37 -39.05
N THR A 22 -15.47 8.06 -39.49
CA THR A 22 -14.26 8.90 -39.38
C THR A 22 -14.49 10.26 -40.03
N THR A 23 -14.44 11.32 -39.22
CA THR A 23 -14.29 12.70 -39.71
C THR A 23 -12.82 13.11 -39.53
N PRO A 24 -12.17 13.69 -40.55
CA PRO A 24 -10.77 14.08 -40.45
C PRO A 24 -10.66 15.42 -39.71
N ALA A 25 -10.13 15.37 -38.49
CA ALA A 25 -9.66 16.54 -37.76
C ALA A 25 -8.13 16.57 -37.82
N ASP A 26 -7.60 17.02 -38.96
CA ASP A 26 -6.30 17.66 -39.01
C ASP A 26 -6.42 18.99 -38.25
N HIS A 27 -5.72 19.15 -37.13
CA HIS A 27 -4.95 20.35 -36.78
C HIS A 27 -4.44 20.27 -35.31
N LEU A 28 -3.10 20.27 -35.19
CA LEU A 28 -2.32 20.84 -34.09
C LEU A 28 -2.40 20.15 -32.71
N LEU A 29 -1.91 18.92 -32.61
CA LEU A 29 -1.18 18.48 -31.42
C LEU A 29 0.29 18.28 -31.79
N SER A 30 1.06 19.35 -31.57
CA SER A 30 2.51 19.27 -31.49
C SER A 30 2.85 18.36 -30.31
N ALA A 31 3.08 17.08 -30.61
CA ALA A 31 3.64 16.14 -29.68
C ALA A 31 5.02 16.67 -29.27
N ARG A 32 5.10 17.31 -28.10
CA ARG A 32 6.36 17.35 -27.36
C ARG A 32 6.74 15.90 -27.11
N GLN A 33 7.63 15.37 -27.95
CA GLN A 33 8.44 14.22 -27.61
C GLN A 33 9.07 14.56 -26.26
N ALA A 34 8.55 13.96 -25.20
CA ALA A 34 9.24 13.92 -23.93
C ALA A 34 10.55 13.19 -24.22
N SER A 35 11.61 13.98 -24.40
CA SER A 35 12.97 13.49 -24.49
C SER A 35 13.19 12.57 -23.31
N LEU A 36 13.38 11.28 -23.59
CA LEU A 36 13.87 10.32 -22.62
C LEU A 36 15.08 10.97 -21.93
N PRO A 37 15.10 11.06 -20.59
CA PRO A 37 16.19 11.71 -19.89
C PRO A 37 17.49 11.05 -20.33
N SER A 38 18.39 11.86 -20.91
CA SER A 38 19.72 11.39 -21.31
C SER A 38 20.36 10.72 -20.11
N ILE A 39 20.69 9.43 -20.27
CA ILE A 39 21.38 8.63 -19.26
C ILE A 39 22.71 9.33 -18.99
N THR A 40 22.73 10.12 -17.93
CA THR A 40 23.91 10.88 -17.53
C THR A 40 24.85 9.85 -16.92
N THR A 41 25.99 9.61 -17.57
CA THR A 41 27.01 8.70 -17.07
C THR A 41 27.52 9.25 -15.74
N PHE A 42 27.04 8.66 -14.64
CA PHE A 42 27.36 9.08 -13.29
C PHE A 42 28.82 8.70 -12.99
N THR A 43 29.73 9.68 -13.03
CA THR A 43 31.13 9.56 -12.57
C THR A 43 31.32 9.98 -11.11
N GLY A 44 30.24 9.97 -10.32
CA GLY A 44 30.30 10.18 -8.88
C GLY A 44 30.93 8.98 -8.17
N SER A 45 31.64 9.25 -7.06
CA SER A 45 32.00 8.26 -6.05
C SER A 45 30.89 7.23 -5.90
N ILE A 46 31.23 5.94 -5.96
CA ILE A 46 30.27 4.83 -5.88
C ILE A 46 29.49 5.05 -4.58
N GLY A 47 28.29 5.64 -4.72
CA GLY A 47 27.46 5.97 -3.59
C GLY A 47 27.10 4.71 -2.83
N GLU A 48 26.69 4.88 -1.58
CA GLU A 48 26.18 3.80 -0.75
C GLU A 48 25.18 2.94 -1.54
N LEU A 49 25.42 1.63 -1.56
CA LEU A 49 24.55 0.67 -2.23
C LEU A 49 23.44 0.26 -1.28
N VAL A 50 22.25 0.05 -1.83
CA VAL A 50 21.12 -0.49 -1.07
C VAL A 50 21.41 -1.92 -0.66
N ASN A 51 21.40 -2.16 0.66
CA ASN A 51 21.54 -3.51 1.21
C ASN A 51 20.16 -4.20 1.29
N PHE A 52 19.80 -4.93 0.23
CA PHE A 52 18.53 -5.67 0.20
C PHE A 52 18.48 -6.87 1.16
N ASP A 53 19.61 -7.35 1.70
CA ASP A 53 19.61 -8.44 2.69
C ASP A 53 19.04 -8.00 4.05
N SER A 54 19.09 -6.69 4.32
CA SER A 54 18.46 -6.10 5.51
C SER A 54 16.96 -5.81 5.33
N MET A 55 16.42 -5.98 4.12
CA MET A 55 15.00 -5.80 3.83
C MET A 55 14.20 -6.98 4.42
N PRO A 56 12.97 -6.76 4.93
CA PRO A 56 12.13 -7.84 5.44
C PRO A 56 11.95 -8.97 4.44
N THR A 57 11.92 -10.21 4.93
CA THR A 57 12.02 -11.43 4.10
C THR A 57 10.96 -11.50 2.99
N CYS A 58 9.71 -11.09 3.26
CA CYS A 58 8.70 -11.04 2.21
C CYS A 58 9.05 -10.02 1.12
N ALA A 59 9.42 -8.80 1.52
CA ALA A 59 9.76 -7.73 0.59
C ALA A 59 11.01 -8.09 -0.22
N SER A 60 12.07 -8.60 0.42
CA SER A 60 13.30 -8.99 -0.29
C SER A 60 13.03 -10.10 -1.31
N LYS A 61 12.25 -11.12 -0.95
CA LYS A 61 11.81 -12.18 -1.87
C LYS A 61 11.09 -11.61 -3.09
N HIS A 62 10.29 -10.57 -2.92
CA HIS A 62 9.52 -9.98 -4.01
C HIS A 62 10.27 -8.91 -4.80
N CYS A 63 11.21 -8.20 -4.20
CA CYS A 63 11.92 -7.07 -4.80
C CYS A 63 13.24 -7.48 -5.47
N VAL A 64 13.85 -8.59 -5.04
CA VAL A 64 15.15 -9.08 -5.54
C VAL A 64 15.00 -10.32 -6.42
N ALA A 65 13.79 -10.87 -6.58
CA ALA A 65 13.58 -12.04 -7.43
C ALA A 65 13.96 -11.78 -8.90
N ALA A 66 14.70 -12.72 -9.49
CA ALA A 66 15.13 -12.68 -10.90
C ALA A 66 13.98 -12.61 -11.91
N SER A 67 12.74 -12.93 -11.50
CA SER A 67 11.54 -12.88 -12.33
C SER A 67 10.92 -11.48 -12.45
N ARG A 68 11.41 -10.48 -11.71
CA ARG A 68 10.87 -9.12 -11.75
C ARG A 68 11.52 -8.30 -12.87
N PRO A 69 10.77 -7.32 -13.45
CA PRO A 69 11.39 -6.29 -14.27
C PRO A 69 12.53 -5.65 -13.47
N ALA A 70 13.70 -5.50 -14.11
CA ALA A 70 14.79 -4.78 -13.50
C ALA A 70 14.31 -3.39 -13.07
N LEU A 71 14.68 -2.98 -11.85
CA LEU A 71 14.50 -1.59 -11.44
C LEU A 71 15.11 -0.68 -12.52
N PRO A 72 14.53 0.50 -12.81
CA PRO A 72 15.08 1.43 -13.78
C PRO A 72 16.30 2.16 -13.20
N CYS A 73 17.16 1.41 -12.50
CA CYS A 73 18.39 1.85 -11.89
C CYS A 73 19.53 0.98 -12.42
N PRO A 74 20.72 1.57 -12.66
CA PRO A 74 21.89 0.78 -13.01
C PRO A 74 22.24 -0.16 -11.85
N THR A 75 22.41 -1.44 -12.17
CA THR A 75 22.97 -2.41 -11.24
C THR A 75 24.49 -2.29 -11.26
N VAL A 76 25.10 -2.11 -10.10
CA VAL A 76 26.56 -2.08 -9.95
C VAL A 76 27.02 -3.46 -9.51
N SER A 77 27.86 -4.09 -10.33
CA SER A 77 28.48 -5.34 -9.92
C SER A 77 29.60 -5.06 -8.92
N THR A 78 29.40 -5.34 -7.64
CA THR A 78 30.51 -5.30 -6.67
C THR A 78 31.18 -6.66 -6.62
N SER A 79 32.50 -6.70 -6.79
CA SER A 79 33.27 -7.91 -6.56
C SER A 79 33.13 -8.30 -5.09
N CYS A 80 32.34 -9.33 -4.83
CA CYS A 80 32.21 -9.92 -3.50
C CYS A 80 33.59 -10.28 -2.95
N SER A 81 33.83 -9.97 -1.68
CA SER A 81 35.03 -10.48 -1.04
C SER A 81 34.93 -12.01 -0.95
N ALA A 82 36.06 -12.72 -1.02
CA ALA A 82 36.07 -14.18 -0.95
C ALA A 82 35.44 -14.71 0.37
N SER A 83 35.41 -13.89 1.41
CA SER A 83 34.77 -14.16 2.70
C SER A 83 33.23 -14.17 2.61
N ASP A 84 32.64 -13.31 1.77
CA ASP A 84 31.19 -13.20 1.59
C ASP A 84 30.65 -14.30 0.67
N LEU A 85 31.50 -14.79 -0.26
CA LEU A 85 31.17 -15.87 -1.19
C LEU A 85 30.86 -17.20 -0.48
N ALA A 86 31.49 -17.46 0.67
CA ALA A 86 31.24 -18.67 1.47
C ALA A 86 29.87 -18.63 2.16
N SER A 87 29.33 -17.45 2.45
CA SER A 87 28.03 -17.24 3.09
C SER A 87 26.87 -17.18 2.09
N ALA A 88 27.18 -16.92 0.81
CA ALA A 88 26.21 -16.78 -0.27
C ALA A 88 25.51 -18.09 -0.67
N THR A 89 26.11 -19.23 -0.37
CA THR A 89 25.69 -20.55 -0.87
C THR A 89 24.38 -21.07 -0.27
N GLU A 90 23.93 -20.53 0.87
CA GLU A 90 22.69 -20.98 1.52
C GLU A 90 21.54 -19.95 1.45
N ASN A 91 21.83 -18.66 1.22
CA ASN A 91 20.81 -17.59 1.18
C ASN A 91 20.94 -16.60 0.01
N GLY A 92 21.81 -16.85 -0.98
CA GLY A 92 21.97 -15.95 -2.14
C GLY A 92 22.75 -14.65 -1.88
N GLY A 93 23.34 -14.49 -0.69
CA GLY A 93 23.94 -13.26 -0.16
C GLY A 93 25.26 -12.78 -0.77
N CYS A 94 25.62 -13.19 -1.98
CA CYS A 94 26.67 -12.49 -2.72
C CYS A 94 26.53 -12.60 -4.25
N ALA A 95 25.29 -12.52 -4.73
CA ALA A 95 25.07 -12.11 -6.12
C ALA A 95 25.27 -10.59 -6.17
N GLY A 96 26.54 -10.17 -6.27
CA GLY A 96 27.01 -8.80 -6.08
C GLY A 96 26.48 -7.80 -7.10
N PHE A 97 25.18 -7.52 -7.07
CA PHE A 97 24.51 -6.46 -7.79
C PHE A 97 23.86 -5.54 -6.76
N GLY A 98 24.51 -4.43 -6.46
CA GLY A 98 23.92 -3.37 -5.66
C GLY A 98 23.21 -2.36 -6.54
N VAL A 99 22.14 -1.75 -6.02
CA VAL A 99 21.54 -0.56 -6.63
C VAL A 99 22.05 0.65 -5.87
N PRO A 100 22.59 1.70 -6.53
CA PRO A 100 22.95 2.93 -5.84
C PRO A 100 21.74 3.49 -5.08
N ALA A 101 21.90 3.79 -3.78
CA ALA A 101 20.84 4.32 -2.93
C ALA A 101 20.23 5.60 -3.51
N THR A 102 21.06 6.46 -4.11
CA THR A 102 20.59 7.67 -4.80
C THR A 102 19.57 7.37 -5.90
N CYS A 103 19.79 6.33 -6.71
CA CYS A 103 18.83 5.92 -7.71
C CYS A 103 17.59 5.30 -7.07
N PHE A 104 17.77 4.31 -6.19
CA PHE A 104 16.66 3.58 -5.56
C PHE A 104 15.72 4.52 -4.79
N CYS A 105 16.25 5.40 -3.95
CA CYS A 105 15.46 6.34 -3.17
C CYS A 105 14.78 7.41 -4.03
N SER A 106 15.27 7.68 -5.25
CA SER A 106 14.65 8.62 -6.19
C SER A 106 13.47 8.02 -6.97
N LEU A 107 13.34 6.68 -6.99
CA LEU A 107 12.28 6.02 -7.73
C LEU A 107 10.88 6.49 -7.27
N PRO A 108 9.89 6.56 -8.19
CA PRO A 108 8.51 6.89 -7.85
C PRO A 108 7.90 6.01 -6.75
N ASN A 109 8.10 4.69 -6.88
CA ASN A 109 7.58 3.69 -5.96
C ASN A 109 8.54 2.47 -5.87
N PRO A 110 9.70 2.63 -5.22
CA PRO A 110 10.70 1.57 -5.07
C PRO A 110 10.18 0.32 -4.35
N LEU A 111 9.14 0.43 -3.52
CA LEU A 111 8.57 -0.68 -2.77
C LEU A 111 7.36 -1.34 -3.45
N LEU A 112 6.96 -0.94 -4.66
CA LEU A 112 5.79 -1.54 -5.33
C LEU A 112 5.87 -3.07 -5.42
N CYS A 113 7.09 -3.62 -5.52
CA CYS A 113 7.33 -5.05 -5.47
C CYS A 113 6.84 -5.73 -4.18
N ALA A 114 6.96 -5.06 -3.03
CA ALA A 114 6.56 -5.58 -1.73
C ALA A 114 5.04 -5.46 -1.46
N TRP A 115 4.26 -4.86 -2.38
CA TRP A 115 2.82 -4.65 -2.21
C TRP A 115 2.02 -5.96 -2.06
N SER A 116 2.56 -7.09 -2.52
CA SER A 116 1.95 -8.42 -2.35
C SER A 116 2.20 -9.05 -0.98
N CYS A 117 3.02 -8.43 -0.13
CA CYS A 117 3.23 -8.88 1.22
C CYS A 117 1.99 -8.66 2.09
N ASP A 118 1.92 -9.39 3.21
CA ASP A 118 0.90 -9.06 4.19
C ASP A 118 1.13 -7.66 4.77
N TRP A 119 0.10 -7.16 5.45
CA TRP A 119 0.11 -5.80 5.97
C TRP A 119 1.27 -5.51 6.93
N PHE A 120 1.66 -6.49 7.75
CA PHE A 120 2.71 -6.31 8.74
C PHE A 120 4.08 -6.27 8.06
N ASP A 121 4.35 -7.18 7.12
CA ASP A 121 5.57 -7.19 6.32
C ASP A 121 5.69 -5.94 5.44
N TRP A 122 4.58 -5.44 4.90
CA TRP A 122 4.55 -4.15 4.20
C TRP A 122 5.02 -3.01 5.10
N MET A 123 4.49 -2.90 6.32
CA MET A 123 4.89 -1.88 7.29
C MET A 123 6.37 -1.99 7.68
N LEU A 124 6.88 -3.21 7.85
CA LEU A 124 8.32 -3.42 8.07
C LEU A 124 9.14 -2.97 6.86
N ALA A 125 8.67 -3.19 5.64
CA ALA A 125 9.35 -2.77 4.42
C ALA A 125 9.36 -1.24 4.29
N GLU A 126 8.26 -0.56 4.64
CA GLU A 126 8.22 0.91 4.69
C GLU A 126 9.17 1.48 5.74
N ASN A 127 9.23 0.87 6.94
CA ASN A 127 10.19 1.26 7.98
C ASN A 127 11.64 1.08 7.51
N TRP A 128 11.92 -0.06 6.89
CA TRP A 128 13.23 -0.34 6.30
C TRP A 128 13.60 0.69 5.21
N PHE A 129 12.65 1.05 4.35
CA PHE A 129 12.86 2.06 3.31
C PHE A 129 13.14 3.43 3.93
N ASN A 130 12.39 3.83 4.95
CA ASN A 130 12.61 5.09 5.65
C ASN A 130 13.99 5.16 6.30
N ALA A 131 14.48 4.04 6.85
CA ALA A 131 15.84 3.93 7.39
C ALA A 131 16.91 3.97 6.29
N THR A 132 16.66 3.33 5.14
CA THR A 132 17.58 3.26 4.00
C THR A 132 17.62 4.57 3.19
N CYS A 133 16.53 5.31 3.16
CA CYS A 133 16.33 6.52 2.37
C CYS A 133 15.87 7.71 3.23
N PRO A 134 16.62 8.11 4.27
CA PRO A 134 16.18 9.13 5.24
C PRO A 134 15.98 10.52 4.62
N GLN A 135 16.55 10.77 3.44
CA GLN A 135 16.38 12.01 2.68
C GLN A 135 15.03 12.11 1.95
N VAL A 136 14.27 11.02 1.86
CA VAL A 136 12.95 11.04 1.24
C VAL A 136 11.95 11.59 2.25
N ALA A 137 11.58 12.85 2.05
CA ALA A 137 10.57 13.49 2.86
C ALA A 137 9.20 12.80 2.68
N PRO A 138 8.37 12.73 3.74
CA PRO A 138 6.97 12.36 3.61
C PRO A 138 6.24 13.28 2.62
N VAL A 139 5.16 12.76 2.04
CA VAL A 139 4.29 13.53 1.14
C VAL A 139 3.67 14.71 1.91
N SER A 140 3.91 15.93 1.44
CA SER A 140 3.23 17.13 1.95
C SER A 140 1.91 17.34 1.20
N PHE A 141 0.84 17.52 1.96
CA PHE A 141 -0.50 17.87 1.46
C PHE A 141 -0.75 19.38 1.46
N ASP A 142 0.21 20.21 1.90
CA ASP A 142 0.07 21.68 1.90
C ASP A 142 -0.25 22.27 0.52
N PRO A 143 0.33 21.76 -0.59
CA PRO A 143 -0.01 22.26 -1.93
C PRO A 143 -1.41 21.85 -2.41
N VAL A 144 -2.07 20.91 -1.72
CA VAL A 144 -3.40 20.43 -2.09
C VAL A 144 -4.46 21.48 -1.73
N PRO A 145 -5.44 21.76 -2.60
CA PRO A 145 -6.56 22.63 -2.29
C PRO A 145 -7.33 22.17 -1.04
N ALA A 146 -7.88 23.15 -0.30
CA ALA A 146 -8.58 22.88 0.96
C ALA A 146 -9.77 21.92 0.81
N CYS A 147 -10.42 21.88 -0.36
CA CYS A 147 -11.53 20.95 -0.65
C CYS A 147 -11.12 19.47 -0.55
N ALA A 148 -9.85 19.13 -0.79
CA ALA A 148 -9.37 17.75 -0.80
C ALA A 148 -8.35 17.44 0.31
N ARG A 149 -7.70 18.47 0.89
CA ARG A 149 -6.56 18.29 1.81
C ARG A 149 -6.89 17.40 3.00
N SER A 150 -7.93 17.74 3.76
CA SER A 150 -8.33 16.95 4.94
C SER A 150 -8.75 15.53 4.56
N CYS A 151 -9.41 15.37 3.40
CA CYS A 151 -9.77 14.06 2.88
C CYS A 151 -8.52 13.21 2.59
N PHE A 152 -7.48 13.77 1.96
CA PHE A 152 -6.24 13.00 1.71
C PHE A 152 -5.56 12.60 3.01
N GLU A 153 -5.40 13.52 3.96
CA GLU A 153 -4.81 13.24 5.27
C GLU A 153 -5.52 12.05 5.95
N GLU A 154 -6.86 12.08 5.95
CA GLU A 154 -7.67 11.02 6.54
C GLU A 154 -7.62 9.70 5.74
N ARG A 155 -7.83 9.76 4.42
CA ARG A 155 -7.97 8.56 3.57
C ARG A 155 -6.65 7.83 3.39
N VAL A 156 -5.54 8.55 3.26
CA VAL A 156 -4.19 7.96 3.16
C VAL A 156 -3.87 7.19 4.44
N PHE A 157 -4.20 7.77 5.61
CA PHE A 157 -4.08 7.08 6.89
C PHE A 157 -5.01 5.86 6.98
N ASN A 158 -6.29 6.02 6.62
CA ASN A 158 -7.30 4.94 6.68
C ASN A 158 -7.00 3.78 5.73
N PHE A 159 -6.28 4.06 4.64
CA PHE A 159 -5.78 3.05 3.73
C PHE A 159 -4.55 2.30 4.32
N GLY A 160 -3.90 2.90 5.32
CA GLY A 160 -2.79 2.32 6.05
C GLY A 160 -1.42 2.91 5.67
N CYS A 161 -1.37 3.97 4.87
CA CYS A 161 -0.11 4.68 4.58
C CYS A 161 0.31 5.55 5.78
N ILE A 162 0.60 4.93 6.93
CA ILE A 162 0.78 5.59 8.24
C ILE A 162 1.96 6.58 8.22
N THR A 163 3.00 6.28 7.44
CA THR A 163 4.22 7.09 7.35
C THR A 163 4.12 8.24 6.35
N TYR A 164 2.99 8.35 5.62
CA TYR A 164 2.80 9.29 4.50
C TYR A 164 3.93 9.23 3.46
N GLN A 165 4.59 8.07 3.34
CA GLN A 165 5.66 7.89 2.37
C GLN A 165 5.08 7.78 0.95
N LYS A 166 5.85 8.29 -0.02
CA LYS A 166 5.46 8.25 -1.44
C LYS A 166 5.18 6.82 -1.94
N ASN A 167 5.81 5.80 -1.35
CA ASN A 167 5.66 4.40 -1.74
C ASN A 167 4.22 3.91 -1.62
N CYS A 168 3.62 4.08 -0.44
CA CYS A 168 2.24 3.71 -0.21
C CYS A 168 1.28 4.67 -0.91
N PHE A 169 1.55 5.98 -0.87
CA PHE A 169 0.67 6.97 -1.50
C PHE A 169 0.55 6.78 -3.02
N CYS A 170 1.68 6.60 -3.71
CA CYS A 170 1.75 6.47 -5.16
C CYS A 170 1.52 5.04 -5.67
N SER A 171 1.28 4.05 -4.79
CA SER A 171 0.87 2.70 -5.22
C SER A 171 -0.60 2.64 -5.61
N GLN A 172 -1.38 3.66 -5.23
CA GLN A 172 -2.82 3.63 -5.43
C GLN A 172 -3.23 4.09 -6.84
N PRO A 173 -4.17 3.35 -7.48
CA PRO A 173 -4.70 3.74 -8.77
C PRO A 173 -5.76 4.84 -8.69
N SER A 174 -6.03 5.40 -7.50
CA SER A 174 -7.07 6.42 -7.30
C SER A 174 -6.66 7.46 -6.25
N LEU A 175 -7.25 8.66 -6.34
CA LEU A 175 -7.13 9.73 -5.34
C LEU A 175 -8.11 9.58 -4.15
N PHE A 176 -8.50 8.34 -3.82
CA PHE A 176 -9.43 8.01 -2.73
C PHE A 176 -10.81 8.70 -2.81
N GLY A 177 -11.18 9.23 -3.97
CA GLY A 177 -12.39 10.04 -4.15
C GLY A 177 -12.34 11.43 -3.52
N CYS A 178 -11.17 11.89 -3.04
CA CYS A 178 -11.04 13.20 -2.37
C CYS A 178 -11.21 14.40 -3.30
N ASN A 179 -11.29 14.16 -4.60
CA ASN A 179 -11.41 15.20 -5.62
C ASN A 179 -12.86 15.40 -6.12
N ILE A 180 -13.83 14.64 -5.59
CA ILE A 180 -15.24 14.66 -6.04
C ILE A 180 -15.90 16.03 -5.83
N ASP A 181 -15.66 16.63 -4.65
CA ASP A 181 -16.30 17.89 -4.26
C ASP A 181 -15.48 19.14 -4.64
N CYS A 182 -14.36 18.95 -5.35
CA CYS A 182 -13.48 20.02 -5.77
C CYS A 182 -13.87 20.63 -7.11
N GLY A 183 -13.63 21.94 -7.28
CA GLY A 183 -13.81 22.62 -8.55
C GLY A 183 -12.84 22.14 -9.63
N VAL A 184 -13.13 22.46 -10.89
CA VAL A 184 -12.29 22.05 -12.05
C VAL A 184 -10.83 22.50 -11.92
N ASN A 185 -10.60 23.76 -11.53
CA ASN A 185 -9.24 24.29 -11.37
C ASN A 185 -8.50 23.65 -10.20
N ASP A 186 -9.21 23.33 -9.11
CA ASP A 186 -8.65 22.61 -7.97
C ASP A 186 -8.28 21.18 -8.37
N ASN A 187 -9.12 20.50 -9.14
CA ASN A 187 -8.84 19.17 -9.67
C ASN A 187 -7.59 19.14 -10.56
N LEU A 188 -7.40 20.14 -11.42
CA LEU A 188 -6.17 20.26 -12.21
C LEU A 188 -4.94 20.51 -11.33
N THR A 189 -5.09 21.28 -10.24
CA THR A 189 -4.03 21.51 -9.25
C THR A 189 -3.66 20.21 -8.54
N ILE A 190 -4.67 19.43 -8.10
CA ILE A 190 -4.48 18.11 -7.48
C ILE A 190 -3.77 17.15 -8.43
N VAL A 191 -4.20 17.08 -9.70
CA VAL A 191 -3.57 16.24 -10.73
C VAL A 191 -2.11 16.63 -10.94
N SER A 192 -1.81 17.93 -11.05
CA SER A 192 -0.45 18.42 -11.23
C SER A 192 0.42 18.10 -10.02
N TRP A 193 -0.11 18.29 -8.81
CA TRP A 193 0.57 17.93 -7.56
C TRP A 193 0.85 16.43 -7.49
N TYR A 194 -0.15 15.59 -7.77
CA TYR A 194 0.00 14.13 -7.76
C TYR A 194 1.03 13.65 -8.79
N ALA A 195 0.98 14.19 -10.01
CA ALA A 195 1.97 13.90 -11.05
C ALA A 195 3.40 14.24 -10.60
N SER A 196 3.58 15.37 -9.91
CA SER A 196 4.88 15.79 -9.38
C SER A 196 5.35 14.91 -8.22
N VAL A 197 4.49 14.64 -7.23
CA VAL A 197 4.84 13.83 -6.05
C VAL A 197 5.19 12.40 -6.45
N CYS A 198 4.40 11.82 -7.35
CA CYS A 198 4.58 10.45 -7.81
C CYS A 198 5.47 10.35 -9.05
N ALA A 199 6.06 11.46 -9.53
CA ALA A 199 6.92 11.50 -10.70
C ALA A 199 6.36 10.71 -11.91
N ILE A 200 5.05 10.83 -12.15
CA ILE A 200 4.35 10.20 -13.29
C ILE A 200 3.96 11.27 -14.33
N PRO A 201 3.77 10.89 -15.61
CA PRO A 201 3.24 11.80 -16.60
C PRO A 201 1.86 12.34 -16.20
N THR A 202 1.59 13.62 -16.49
CA THR A 202 0.31 14.26 -16.19
C THR A 202 -0.88 13.50 -16.79
N ALA A 203 -0.71 12.88 -17.96
CA ALA A 203 -1.73 12.04 -18.59
C ALA A 203 -2.14 10.85 -17.71
N SER A 204 -1.17 10.19 -17.06
CA SER A 204 -1.43 9.10 -16.11
C SER A 204 -2.10 9.64 -14.83
N ALA A 205 -1.67 10.81 -14.34
CA ALA A 205 -2.30 11.43 -13.18
C ALA A 205 -3.78 11.82 -13.42
N LEU A 206 -4.11 12.27 -14.64
CA LEU A 206 -5.51 12.55 -15.04
C LEU A 206 -6.39 11.29 -14.96
N GLN A 207 -5.84 10.14 -15.39
CA GLN A 207 -6.54 8.85 -15.29
C GLN A 207 -6.78 8.46 -13.83
N VAL A 208 -5.77 8.63 -12.96
CA VAL A 208 -5.87 8.34 -11.51
C VAL A 208 -6.87 9.24 -10.80
N ALA A 209 -6.95 10.51 -11.22
CA ALA A 209 -7.96 11.44 -10.71
C ALA A 209 -9.38 11.14 -11.22
N ALA A 210 -9.54 10.16 -12.11
CA ALA A 210 -10.78 9.87 -12.82
C ALA A 210 -11.40 11.13 -13.44
N VAL A 211 -10.55 12.05 -13.91
CA VAL A 211 -10.95 13.30 -14.53
C VAL A 211 -11.03 13.06 -16.04
N GLN A 212 -12.25 12.95 -16.58
CA GLN A 212 -12.43 13.01 -18.02
C GLN A 212 -12.47 14.46 -18.48
N THR A 213 -11.64 14.79 -19.47
CA THR A 213 -11.69 16.06 -20.19
C THR A 213 -12.50 15.83 -21.46
N THR A 214 -13.73 16.32 -21.50
CA THR A 214 -14.54 16.34 -22.73
C THR A 214 -14.75 17.80 -23.13
N GLY A 215 -13.89 18.29 -24.02
CA GLY A 215 -13.80 19.72 -24.34
C GLY A 215 -13.25 20.54 -23.17
N SER A 216 -13.97 21.60 -22.78
CA SER A 216 -13.62 22.48 -21.65
C SER A 216 -14.17 21.99 -20.30
N THR A 217 -14.91 20.88 -20.27
CA THR A 217 -15.58 20.38 -19.06
C THR A 217 -14.80 19.19 -18.49
N VAL A 218 -14.52 19.26 -17.20
CA VAL A 218 -13.91 18.19 -16.39
C VAL A 218 -15.00 17.55 -15.54
N ILE A 219 -15.25 16.27 -15.76
CA ILE A 219 -16.22 15.49 -14.98
C ILE A 219 -15.44 14.48 -14.13
N PRO A 220 -15.49 14.57 -12.79
CA PRO A 220 -14.92 13.53 -11.92
C PRO A 220 -15.81 12.27 -11.97
N ILE A 221 -15.21 11.14 -12.28
CA ILE A 221 -15.86 9.80 -12.30
C ILE A 221 -15.37 8.97 -11.11
N SER A 222 -14.75 9.59 -10.12
CA SER A 222 -14.30 8.87 -8.94
C SER A 222 -15.51 8.36 -8.16
N SER A 223 -15.53 7.04 -7.94
CA SER A 223 -16.44 6.45 -6.98
C SER A 223 -15.92 6.73 -5.57
N PRO A 224 -16.77 7.08 -4.59
CA PRO A 224 -16.33 7.17 -3.21
C PRO A 224 -15.71 5.83 -2.77
N TRP A 225 -14.59 5.90 -2.07
CA TRP A 225 -13.92 4.70 -1.55
C TRP A 225 -14.86 3.97 -0.58
N SER A 226 -15.20 2.72 -0.92
CA SER A 226 -16.13 1.86 -0.18
C SER A 226 -15.43 0.81 0.69
N GLY A 227 -14.10 0.91 0.86
CA GLY A 227 -13.35 0.04 1.74
C GLY A 227 -13.68 0.29 3.22
N PHE A 228 -13.44 -0.73 4.05
CA PHE A 228 -13.45 -0.57 5.50
C PHE A 228 -12.24 0.25 5.92
N ALA A 229 -12.45 1.29 6.72
CA ALA A 229 -11.34 2.07 7.26
C ALA A 229 -10.48 1.18 8.18
N TRP A 230 -9.17 1.39 8.19
CA TRP A 230 -8.25 0.56 8.99
C TRP A 230 -8.63 0.54 10.49
N TYR A 231 -9.14 1.65 11.04
CA TYR A 231 -9.64 1.70 12.42
C TYR A 231 -10.90 0.85 12.65
N GLU A 232 -11.74 0.64 11.62
CA GLU A 232 -12.92 -0.23 11.72
C GLU A 232 -12.48 -1.69 11.84
N ILE A 233 -11.52 -2.10 11.01
CA ILE A 233 -10.91 -3.44 11.09
C ILE A 233 -10.26 -3.61 12.47
N PHE A 234 -9.47 -2.65 12.92
CA PHE A 234 -8.84 -2.68 14.23
C PHE A 234 -9.88 -2.80 15.36
N THR A 235 -10.97 -2.03 15.31
CA THR A 235 -12.04 -2.08 16.32
C THR A 235 -12.75 -3.43 16.34
N ILE A 236 -13.00 -4.03 15.16
CA ILE A 236 -13.61 -5.37 15.06
C ILE A 236 -12.68 -6.42 15.68
N VAL A 237 -11.38 -6.40 15.35
CA VAL A 237 -10.41 -7.37 15.86
C VAL A 237 -10.23 -7.24 17.37
N VAL A 238 -10.01 -6.02 17.87
CA VAL A 238 -9.86 -5.76 19.32
C VAL A 238 -11.15 -6.09 20.07
N GLY A 239 -12.31 -5.77 19.50
CA GLY A 239 -13.61 -6.14 20.05
C GLY A 239 -13.78 -7.66 20.16
N ALA A 240 -13.46 -8.41 19.10
CA ALA A 240 -13.53 -9.86 19.09
C ALA A 240 -12.59 -10.49 20.14
N LEU A 241 -11.33 -10.03 20.21
CA LEU A 241 -10.37 -10.50 21.20
C LEU A 241 -10.83 -10.20 22.64
N SER A 242 -11.39 -9.01 22.88
CA SER A 242 -11.90 -8.61 24.20
C SER A 242 -13.04 -9.53 24.65
N ILE A 243 -13.95 -9.91 23.74
CA ILE A 243 -15.01 -10.88 24.01
C ILE A 243 -14.43 -12.25 24.37
N LEU A 244 -13.44 -12.74 23.63
CA LEU A 244 -12.80 -14.04 23.90
C LEU A 244 -12.12 -14.07 25.27
N VAL A 245 -11.38 -13.02 25.63
CA VAL A 245 -10.73 -12.89 26.94
C VAL A 245 -11.78 -12.86 28.05
N PHE A 246 -12.88 -12.11 27.86
CA PHE A 246 -13.97 -12.06 28.82
C PHE A 246 -14.62 -13.43 29.03
N LEU A 247 -14.89 -14.18 27.96
CA LEU A 247 -15.45 -15.53 28.05
C LEU A 247 -14.51 -16.52 28.75
N ALA A 248 -13.20 -16.44 28.48
CA ALA A 248 -12.20 -17.24 29.17
C ALA A 248 -12.16 -16.91 30.67
N TYR A 249 -12.20 -15.62 31.02
CA TYR A 249 -12.26 -15.15 32.41
C TYR A 249 -13.50 -15.67 33.13
N VAL A 250 -14.70 -15.53 32.53
CA VAL A 250 -15.96 -16.03 33.11
C VAL A 250 -15.93 -17.55 33.28
N SER A 251 -15.39 -18.28 32.29
CA SER A 251 -15.27 -19.73 32.34
C SER A 251 -14.33 -20.18 33.46
N PHE A 252 -13.20 -19.49 33.64
CA PHE A 252 -12.25 -19.72 34.73
C PHE A 252 -12.90 -19.48 36.10
N TRP A 253 -13.63 -18.37 36.28
CA TRP A 253 -14.34 -18.10 37.53
C TRP A 253 -15.41 -19.14 37.83
N LYS A 254 -16.15 -19.58 36.82
CA LYS A 254 -17.16 -20.64 36.97
C LYS A 254 -16.52 -21.95 37.46
N ASP A 255 -15.36 -22.31 36.91
CA ASP A 255 -14.63 -23.51 37.36
C ASP A 255 -14.15 -23.38 38.82
N ILE A 256 -13.58 -22.24 39.20
CA ILE A 256 -13.17 -21.98 40.59
C ILE A 256 -14.35 -22.12 41.57
N ILE A 257 -15.50 -21.52 41.24
CA ILE A 257 -16.70 -21.60 42.09
C ILE A 257 -17.13 -23.06 42.23
N ASN A 258 -17.21 -23.81 41.13
CA ASN A 258 -17.57 -25.22 41.14
C ASN A 258 -16.60 -26.06 41.98
N GLN A 259 -15.29 -25.83 41.87
CA GLN A 259 -14.27 -26.51 42.69
C GLN A 259 -14.48 -26.21 44.17
N HIS A 260 -14.71 -24.95 44.53
CA HIS A 260 -14.92 -24.55 45.91
C HIS A 260 -16.20 -25.17 46.52
N ASP A 261 -17.29 -25.23 45.75
CA ASP A 261 -18.53 -25.89 46.18
C ASP A 261 -18.34 -27.41 46.34
N LEU A 262 -17.60 -28.06 45.44
CA LEU A 262 -17.23 -29.48 45.60
C LEU A 262 -16.42 -29.72 46.88
N GLN A 263 -15.51 -28.83 47.25
CA GLN A 263 -14.76 -28.93 48.51
C GLN A 263 -15.69 -28.79 49.72
N ARG A 264 -16.62 -27.84 49.71
CA ARG A 264 -17.62 -27.69 50.79
C ARG A 264 -18.46 -28.95 50.97
N LEU A 265 -18.90 -29.57 49.88
CA LEU A 265 -19.66 -30.82 49.91
C LEU A 265 -18.84 -31.99 50.47
N LYS A 266 -17.53 -32.06 50.18
CA LYS A 266 -16.62 -33.07 50.77
C LYS A 266 -16.47 -32.88 52.27
N THR A 267 -16.26 -31.64 52.74
CA THR A 267 -16.13 -31.35 54.18
C THR A 267 -17.42 -31.66 54.94
N ALA A 268 -18.59 -31.31 54.39
CA ALA A 268 -19.89 -31.56 55.02
C ALA A 268 -20.23 -33.06 55.17
N ARG A 269 -19.70 -33.92 54.30
CA ARG A 269 -19.92 -35.38 54.36
C ARG A 269 -18.96 -36.13 55.28
N SER A 270 -17.89 -35.51 55.80
CA SER A 270 -16.95 -36.19 56.68
C SER A 270 -17.64 -36.49 58.01
N PRO A 271 -17.99 -37.76 58.31
CA PRO A 271 -18.76 -38.08 59.51
C PRO A 271 -17.95 -37.72 60.74
N GLN A 272 -18.56 -36.99 61.67
CA GLN A 272 -18.00 -36.74 63.00
C GLN A 272 -17.72 -38.09 63.66
N ARG A 273 -16.46 -38.53 63.59
CA ARG A 273 -15.95 -39.69 64.30
C ARG A 273 -15.94 -39.30 65.78
N LYS A 274 -17.08 -39.53 66.44
CA LYS A 274 -17.20 -39.40 67.89
C LYS A 274 -16.26 -40.42 68.52
N ASN A 275 -15.24 -39.93 69.22
CA ASN A 275 -14.45 -40.71 70.16
C ASN A 275 -15.28 -41.03 71.40
#